data_AF-A0A9P7NX11-F1
#
_entry.id   AF-A0A9P7NX11-F1
#
_cell.length_a   1.000
_cell.length_b   1.000
_cell.length_c   1.000
_cell.angle_alpha   90.00
_cell.angle_beta   90.00
_cell.angle_gamma   90.00
#
_symmetry.space_group_name_H-M   'P 1'
#
loop_
_entity.id
_entity.type
_entity.pdbx_description
1 polymer ?
#
loop_
_entity_poly.entity_id
_entity_poly.type
_entity_poly.pdbx_seq_one_letter_code
_entity_poly.pdbx_strand_id
1 'polypeptide(L)'
;MATLGLDDDELKCVEQTVARLAQLSSSIQSIKGDIMKSNPLPHPSSFQASTQILQRNLQSVLESLNENSELFSHMTIRPSTNYPGRAQENILMQLLRKKLEPDVEELVLEGRETAQWATPGRISALQAIWAELREWTQGRIAEYVREEAGDVYTKEERSRGVKSVRTGLKRALDEDSEEEEEGGVDAEEDFDEDGDEDEDEDEKGEEVNRGPEPETLLWFATRGDFDLPRNVEYERKAGIRTGLEGVNIPPDDDV
;
A
#
# COMPACT_ATOMS: atom_id res chain seq x y z
N MET A 1 -21.11 45.76 4.48
CA MET A 1 -20.35 44.88 3.58
C MET A 1 -19.48 45.66 2.58
N ALA A 2 -19.89 46.83 2.07
CA ALA A 2 -19.15 47.62 1.06
C ALA A 2 -17.96 48.47 1.57
N THR A 3 -17.02 47.92 2.37
CA THR A 3 -15.90 48.72 2.92
C THR A 3 -14.52 48.09 2.80
N LEU A 4 -14.37 46.96 2.10
CA LEU A 4 -13.06 46.32 1.91
C LEU A 4 -12.39 46.70 0.59
N GLY A 5 -13.09 47.41 -0.31
CA GLY A 5 -12.54 47.75 -1.64
C GLY A 5 -12.17 46.52 -2.47
N LEU A 6 -12.77 45.37 -2.15
CA LEU A 6 -12.58 44.08 -2.81
C LEU A 6 -13.53 43.98 -3.99
N ASP A 7 -13.05 43.35 -5.06
CA ASP A 7 -13.90 42.98 -6.19
C ASP A 7 -14.85 41.83 -5.80
N ASP A 8 -15.96 41.67 -6.54
CA ASP A 8 -16.97 40.65 -6.24
C ASP A 8 -16.40 39.22 -6.29
N ASP A 9 -15.42 38.97 -7.18
CA ASP A 9 -14.72 37.69 -7.26
C ASP A 9 -13.79 37.46 -6.06
N GLU A 10 -13.09 38.49 -5.60
CA GLU A 10 -12.24 38.42 -4.42
C GLU A 10 -13.06 38.18 -3.15
N LEU A 11 -14.22 38.85 -3.03
CA LEU A 11 -15.17 38.64 -1.95
C LEU A 11 -15.64 37.17 -1.91
N LYS A 12 -15.96 36.61 -3.08
CA LYS A 12 -16.37 35.21 -3.21
C LYS A 12 -15.27 34.26 -2.77
N CYS A 13 -14.01 34.53 -3.13
CA CYS A 13 -12.87 33.74 -2.66
C CYS A 13 -12.74 33.80 -1.13
N VAL A 14 -12.88 34.98 -0.52
CA VAL A 14 -12.85 35.12 0.95
C VAL A 14 -13.99 34.33 1.59
N GLU A 15 -15.23 34.45 1.12
CA GLU A 15 -16.36 33.68 1.64
C GLU A 15 -16.15 32.16 1.51
N GLN A 16 -15.56 31.72 0.41
CA GLN A 16 -15.20 30.32 0.20
C GLN A 16 -14.15 29.85 1.21
N THR A 17 -13.11 30.64 1.49
CA THR A 17 -12.12 30.29 2.52
C THR A 17 -12.73 30.23 3.92
N VAL A 18 -13.64 31.15 4.25
CA VAL A 18 -14.37 31.15 5.52
C VAL A 18 -15.24 29.90 5.64
N ALA A 19 -15.92 29.49 4.58
CA ALA A 19 -16.73 28.27 4.57
C ALA A 19 -15.87 27.01 4.81
N ARG A 20 -14.69 26.91 4.18
CA ARG A 20 -13.75 25.81 4.40
C ARG A 20 -13.19 25.81 5.83
N LEU A 21 -12.86 26.98 6.39
CA LEU A 21 -12.43 27.10 7.79
C LEU A 21 -13.53 26.72 8.78
N ALA A 22 -14.78 27.09 8.52
CA ALA A 22 -15.92 26.68 9.33
C ALA A 22 -16.10 25.14 9.31
N GLN A 23 -15.90 24.51 8.15
CA GLN A 23 -15.92 23.05 8.02
C GLN A 23 -14.78 22.37 8.78
N LEU A 24 -13.56 22.92 8.73
CA LEU A 24 -12.43 22.41 9.52
C LEU A 24 -12.72 22.54 11.02
N SER A 25 -13.26 23.69 11.46
CA SER A 25 -13.64 23.92 12.85
C SER A 25 -14.71 22.92 13.32
N SER A 26 -15.73 22.63 12.50
CA SER A 26 -16.76 21.66 12.87
C SER A 26 -16.18 20.23 12.96
N SER A 27 -15.25 19.86 12.08
CA SER A 27 -14.54 18.58 12.13
C SER A 27 -13.72 18.43 13.41
N ILE A 28 -12.99 19.47 13.82
CA ILE A 28 -12.23 19.49 15.09
C ILE A 28 -13.18 19.38 16.29
N GLN A 29 -14.31 20.10 16.27
CA GLN A 29 -15.31 20.03 17.34
C GLN A 29 -15.94 18.64 17.45
N SER A 30 -16.21 17.97 16.32
CA SER A 30 -16.72 16.60 16.30
C SER A 30 -15.73 15.65 16.97
N ILE A 31 -14.46 15.67 16.55
CA ILE A 31 -13.41 14.81 17.11
C ILE A 31 -13.24 15.06 18.61
N LYS A 32 -13.20 16.34 19.02
CA LYS A 32 -13.16 16.72 20.44
C LYS A 32 -14.37 16.15 21.19
N GLY A 33 -15.56 16.27 20.60
CA GLY A 33 -16.80 15.72 21.16
C GLY A 33 -16.73 14.21 21.34
N ASP A 34 -16.22 13.50 20.34
CA ASP A 34 -16.09 12.04 20.35
C ASP A 34 -15.11 11.59 21.45
N ILE A 35 -13.94 12.24 21.56
CA ILE A 35 -12.94 11.94 22.60
C ILE A 35 -13.49 12.21 24.00
N MET A 36 -14.17 13.34 24.21
CA MET A 36 -14.66 13.73 25.53
C MET A 36 -15.88 12.92 25.97
N LYS A 37 -16.64 12.34 25.03
CA LYS A 37 -17.86 11.57 25.33
C LYS A 37 -17.62 10.06 25.36
N SER A 38 -16.61 9.54 24.65
CA SER A 38 -16.32 8.12 24.62
C SER A 38 -15.67 7.66 25.94
N ASN A 39 -16.33 6.73 26.65
CA ASN A 39 -15.72 5.96 27.73
C ASN A 39 -16.14 4.48 27.56
N PRO A 40 -15.25 3.56 27.15
CA PRO A 40 -13.82 3.73 26.83
C PRO A 40 -13.58 4.54 25.55
N LEU A 41 -12.30 4.84 25.24
CA LEU A 41 -11.88 5.57 24.04
C LEU A 41 -12.55 5.05 22.75
N PRO A 42 -12.73 5.88 21.71
CA PRO A 42 -13.36 5.46 20.47
C PRO A 42 -12.56 4.31 19.84
N HIS A 43 -13.23 3.45 19.08
CA HIS A 43 -12.54 2.39 18.34
C HIS A 43 -11.48 3.01 17.40
N PRO A 44 -10.27 2.44 17.29
CA PRO A 44 -9.16 3.06 16.54
C PRO A 44 -9.49 3.36 15.07
N SER A 45 -10.34 2.54 14.42
CA SER A 45 -10.77 2.79 13.04
C SER A 45 -11.63 4.05 12.88
N SER A 46 -12.49 4.39 13.85
CA SER A 46 -13.30 5.61 13.77
C SER A 46 -12.44 6.85 14.01
N PHE A 47 -11.45 6.75 14.90
CA PHE A 47 -10.46 7.80 15.12
C PHE A 47 -9.55 8.02 13.90
N GLN A 48 -9.11 6.94 13.25
CA GLN A 48 -8.33 7.03 12.02
C GLN A 48 -9.16 7.70 10.91
N ALA A 49 -10.42 7.30 10.74
CA ALA A 49 -11.31 7.89 9.74
C ALA A 49 -11.54 9.39 9.98
N SER A 50 -11.78 9.80 11.23
CA SER A 50 -11.98 11.21 11.58
C SER A 50 -10.70 12.03 11.40
N THR A 51 -9.53 11.46 11.72
CA THR A 51 -8.23 12.09 11.47
C THR A 51 -7.97 12.26 9.97
N GLN A 52 -8.32 11.27 9.15
CA GLN A 52 -8.17 11.35 7.70
C GLN A 52 -9.08 12.42 7.09
N ILE A 53 -10.31 12.56 7.60
CA ILE A 53 -11.23 13.65 7.21
C ILE A 53 -10.64 15.01 7.59
N LEU A 54 -10.09 15.14 8.81
CA LEU A 54 -9.43 16.37 9.24
C LEU A 54 -8.26 16.73 8.34
N GLN A 55 -7.39 15.76 8.03
CA GLN A 55 -6.24 15.98 7.15
C GLN A 55 -6.68 16.45 5.76
N ARG A 56 -7.72 15.85 5.18
CA ARG A 56 -8.27 16.28 3.89
C ARG A 56 -8.83 17.70 3.94
N ASN A 57 -9.55 18.05 5.01
CA ASN A 57 -10.09 19.40 5.19
C ASN A 57 -8.96 20.43 5.38
N LEU A 58 -7.93 20.08 6.15
CA LEU A 58 -6.75 20.92 6.36
C LEU A 58 -6.02 21.14 5.04
N GLN A 59 -5.78 20.09 4.25
CA GLN A 59 -5.16 20.21 2.92
C GLN A 59 -5.98 21.11 1.99
N SER A 60 -7.32 20.97 1.99
CA SER A 60 -8.22 21.82 1.20
C SER A 60 -8.18 23.30 1.62
N VAL A 61 -8.03 23.58 2.91
CA VAL A 61 -7.85 24.95 3.42
C VAL A 61 -6.49 25.50 3.00
N LEU A 62 -5.42 24.72 3.16
CA LEU A 62 -4.06 25.14 2.77
C LEU A 62 -3.96 25.44 1.28
N GLU A 63 -4.53 24.59 0.43
CA GLU A 63 -4.56 24.83 -1.02
C GLU A 63 -5.28 26.15 -1.33
N SER A 64 -6.46 26.36 -0.75
CA SER A 64 -7.23 27.60 -0.94
C SER A 64 -6.46 28.84 -0.48
N LEU A 65 -5.71 28.75 0.63
CA LEU A 65 -4.92 29.86 1.15
C LEU A 65 -3.71 30.14 0.27
N ASN A 66 -3.10 29.11 -0.31
CA ASN A 66 -1.95 29.23 -1.20
C ASN A 66 -2.37 29.86 -2.55
N GLU A 67 -3.46 29.36 -3.14
CA GLU A 67 -4.06 29.88 -4.37
C GLU A 67 -4.39 31.38 -4.26
N ASN A 68 -4.92 31.81 -3.11
CA ASN A 68 -5.35 33.19 -2.87
C ASN A 68 -4.36 33.99 -2.01
N SER A 69 -3.09 33.57 -1.95
CA SER A 69 -2.08 34.18 -1.05
C SER A 69 -1.81 35.66 -1.35
N GLU A 70 -1.83 36.05 -2.64
CA GLU A 70 -1.66 37.43 -3.08
C GLU A 70 -2.77 38.34 -2.53
N LEU A 71 -4.03 37.90 -2.65
CA LEU A 71 -5.20 38.61 -2.12
C LEU A 71 -5.06 38.86 -0.61
N PHE A 72 -4.70 37.82 0.15
CA PHE A 72 -4.55 37.92 1.59
C PHE A 72 -3.37 38.81 2.02
N SER A 73 -2.33 38.93 1.18
CA SER A 73 -1.18 39.78 1.47
C SER A 73 -1.49 41.28 1.36
N HIS A 74 -2.38 41.67 0.44
CA HIS A 74 -2.77 43.07 0.23
C HIS A 74 -3.98 43.47 1.10
N MET A 75 -4.80 42.52 1.52
CA MET A 75 -6.01 42.78 2.29
C MET A 75 -5.69 43.46 3.64
N THR A 76 -6.19 44.69 3.83
CA THR A 76 -6.03 45.40 5.10
C THR A 76 -7.17 45.07 6.06
N ILE A 77 -6.90 44.20 7.02
CA ILE A 77 -7.91 43.73 7.98
C ILE A 77 -8.10 44.76 9.09
N ARG A 78 -9.35 45.21 9.30
CA ARG A 78 -9.76 46.05 10.44
C ARG A 78 -11.10 45.57 10.96
N PRO A 79 -11.35 45.67 12.28
CA PRO A 79 -12.67 45.35 12.83
C PRO A 79 -13.72 46.28 12.24
N SER A 80 -14.91 45.74 11.98
CA SER A 80 -16.04 46.56 11.54
C SER A 80 -16.50 47.48 12.66
N THR A 81 -17.15 48.60 12.32
CA THR A 81 -17.71 49.55 13.30
C THR A 81 -18.81 48.93 14.18
N ASN A 82 -19.38 47.79 13.76
CA ASN A 82 -20.40 47.05 14.48
C ASN A 82 -19.83 45.84 15.26
N TYR A 83 -18.51 45.69 15.35
CA TYR A 83 -17.90 44.57 16.05
C TYR A 83 -18.19 44.66 17.57
N PRO A 84 -18.62 43.56 18.24
CA PRO A 84 -18.96 43.58 19.67
C PRO A 84 -17.71 43.60 20.56
N GLY A 85 -17.03 44.75 20.59
CA GLY A 85 -15.73 44.91 21.26
C GLY A 85 -15.72 44.58 22.75
N ARG A 86 -16.84 44.79 23.48
CA ARG A 86 -16.93 44.45 24.91
C ARG A 86 -17.15 42.96 25.20
N ALA A 87 -17.84 42.23 24.31
CA ALA A 87 -18.12 40.81 24.53
C ALA A 87 -16.99 39.91 24.02
N GLN A 88 -16.27 40.36 22.98
CA GLN A 88 -15.23 39.60 22.30
C GLN A 88 -13.88 40.33 22.33
N GLU A 89 -13.61 41.05 23.42
CA GLU A 89 -12.37 41.81 23.57
C GLU A 89 -11.12 40.92 23.44
N ASN A 90 -11.14 39.74 24.06
CA ASN A 90 -10.00 38.82 24.04
C ASN A 90 -9.65 38.37 22.60
N ILE A 91 -10.67 38.04 21.81
CA ILE A 91 -10.51 37.63 20.41
C ILE A 91 -9.97 38.80 19.59
N LEU A 92 -10.50 40.00 19.81
CA LEU A 92 -10.04 41.21 19.13
C LEU A 92 -8.56 41.50 19.43
N MET A 93 -8.15 41.35 20.69
CA MET A 93 -6.76 41.55 21.11
C MET A 93 -5.80 40.52 20.51
N GLN A 94 -6.27 39.28 20.29
CA GLN A 94 -5.50 38.27 19.55
C GLN A 94 -5.38 38.64 18.06
N LEU A 95 -6.48 39.00 17.40
CA LEU A 95 -6.51 39.30 15.97
C LEU A 95 -5.78 40.61 15.60
N LEU A 96 -5.76 41.60 16.49
CA LEU A 96 -5.04 42.87 16.29
C LEU A 96 -3.55 42.79 16.62
N ARG A 97 -3.05 41.63 17.07
CA ARG A 97 -1.63 41.47 17.38
C ARG A 97 -0.83 41.48 16.08
N LYS A 98 0.24 42.30 16.04
CA LYS A 98 1.17 42.35 14.90
C LYS A 98 2.13 41.16 14.84
N LYS A 99 2.32 40.49 15.97
CA LYS A 99 3.16 39.31 16.12
C LYS A 99 2.29 38.10 16.34
N LEU A 100 2.77 36.95 15.91
CA LEU A 100 2.12 35.69 16.20
C LEU A 100 2.19 35.39 17.72
N GLU A 101 1.38 34.44 18.19
CA GLU A 101 1.52 33.92 19.54
C GLU A 101 2.85 33.14 19.67
N PRO A 102 3.53 33.19 20.83
CA PRO A 102 4.86 32.60 20.98
C PRO A 102 4.91 31.11 20.58
N ASP A 103 3.91 30.34 20.99
CA ASP A 103 3.81 28.91 20.69
C ASP A 103 3.65 28.64 19.18
N VAL A 104 2.96 29.52 18.47
CA VAL A 104 2.73 29.37 17.02
C VAL A 104 3.89 29.98 16.23
N GLU A 105 4.63 30.94 16.78
CA GLU A 105 5.84 31.52 16.19
C GLU A 105 6.93 30.46 16.00
N GLU A 106 7.15 29.61 17.00
CA GLU A 106 8.10 28.49 16.89
C GLU A 106 7.69 27.49 15.79
N LEU A 107 6.43 27.06 15.77
CA LEU A 107 5.91 26.15 14.75
C LEU A 107 5.97 26.74 13.34
N VAL A 108 5.76 28.06 13.19
CA VAL A 108 5.89 28.74 11.89
C VAL A 108 7.35 28.85 11.47
N LEU A 109 8.28 29.05 12.40
CA LEU A 109 9.71 29.04 12.10
C LEU A 109 10.15 27.66 11.62
N GLU A 110 9.78 26.59 12.33
CA GLU A 110 10.02 25.21 11.90
C GLU A 110 9.37 24.93 10.53
N GLY A 111 8.13 25.37 10.33
CA GLY A 111 7.42 25.28 9.05
C GLY A 111 8.16 26.00 7.91
N ARG A 112 8.81 27.13 8.20
CA ARG A 112 9.61 27.88 7.22
C ARG A 112 10.94 27.20 6.93
N GLU A 113 11.61 26.68 7.95
CA GLU A 113 12.86 25.91 7.76
C GLU A 113 12.62 24.65 6.94
N THR A 114 11.55 23.91 7.24
CA THR A 114 11.13 22.74 6.45
C THR A 114 10.73 23.11 5.03
N ALA A 115 10.01 24.22 4.83
CA ALA A 115 9.68 24.71 3.49
C ALA A 115 10.92 25.11 2.67
N GLN A 116 11.95 25.68 3.29
CA GLN A 116 13.22 25.97 2.61
C GLN A 116 13.87 24.69 2.09
N TRP A 117 13.81 23.61 2.86
CA TRP A 117 14.30 22.30 2.43
C TRP A 117 13.50 21.70 1.27
N ALA A 118 12.23 22.09 1.11
CA ALA A 118 11.33 21.68 0.03
C ALA A 118 11.28 22.66 -1.15
N THR A 119 12.34 23.45 -1.38
CA THR A 119 12.46 24.32 -2.56
C THR A 119 12.43 23.45 -3.84
N PRO A 120 11.77 23.88 -4.94
CA PRO A 120 11.69 23.10 -6.19
C PRO A 120 13.05 22.67 -6.74
N GLY A 121 14.08 23.52 -6.64
CA GLY A 121 15.44 23.18 -7.05
C GLY A 121 16.12 22.11 -6.17
N ARG A 122 15.71 21.99 -4.91
CA ARG A 122 16.20 20.95 -4.00
C ARG A 122 15.42 19.65 -4.15
N ILE A 123 14.11 19.75 -4.43
CA ILE A 123 13.28 18.60 -4.80
C ILE A 123 13.80 17.97 -6.09
N SER A 124 14.15 18.76 -7.11
CA SER A 124 14.70 18.22 -8.35
C SER A 124 16.07 17.55 -8.14
N ALA A 125 16.94 18.14 -7.31
CA ALA A 125 18.20 17.51 -6.93
C ALA A 125 17.98 16.18 -6.19
N LEU A 126 17.03 16.14 -5.25
CA LEU A 126 16.66 14.92 -4.54
C LEU A 126 16.08 13.87 -5.51
N GLN A 127 15.23 14.28 -6.44
CA GLN A 127 14.65 13.41 -7.47
C GLN A 127 15.75 12.83 -8.39
N ALA A 128 16.79 13.61 -8.72
CA ALA A 128 17.93 13.10 -9.47
C ALA A 128 18.68 12.00 -8.71
N ILE A 129 18.93 12.19 -7.41
CA ILE A 129 19.56 11.17 -6.55
C ILE A 129 18.69 9.90 -6.50
N TRP A 130 17.37 10.05 -6.35
CA TRP A 130 16.45 8.90 -6.36
C TRP A 130 16.39 8.22 -7.72
N ALA A 131 16.51 8.95 -8.82
CA ALA A 131 16.56 8.38 -10.16
C ALA A 131 17.84 7.57 -10.37
N GLU A 132 18.99 8.11 -9.95
CA GLU A 132 20.28 7.40 -9.98
C GLU A 132 20.25 6.13 -9.13
N LEU A 133 19.72 6.22 -7.89
CA LEU A 133 19.57 5.04 -7.03
C LEU A 133 18.60 4.02 -7.65
N ARG A 134 17.52 4.47 -8.28
CA ARG A 134 16.57 3.58 -8.96
C ARG A 134 17.23 2.87 -10.14
N GLU A 135 18.01 3.59 -10.95
CA GLU A 135 18.74 3.01 -12.08
C GLU A 135 19.75 1.96 -11.60
N TRP A 136 20.53 2.28 -10.57
CA TRP A 136 21.47 1.33 -9.96
C TRP A 136 20.75 0.09 -9.38
N THR A 137 19.67 0.29 -8.61
CA THR A 137 18.92 -0.83 -8.01
C THR A 137 18.27 -1.69 -9.08
N GLN A 138 17.71 -1.11 -10.15
CA GLN A 138 17.15 -1.87 -11.27
C GLN A 138 18.23 -2.69 -12.00
N GLY A 139 19.41 -2.12 -12.23
CA GLY A 139 20.55 -2.86 -12.79
C GLY A 139 20.96 -4.04 -11.90
N ARG A 140 21.05 -3.83 -10.58
CA ARG A 140 21.41 -4.88 -9.62
C ARG A 140 20.33 -5.96 -9.50
N ILE A 141 19.05 -5.58 -9.53
CA ILE A 141 17.93 -6.52 -9.54
C ILE A 141 17.95 -7.35 -10.83
N ALA A 142 18.24 -6.75 -11.99
CA ALA A 142 18.37 -7.47 -13.25
C ALA A 142 19.54 -8.47 -13.24
N GLU A 143 20.69 -8.11 -12.68
CA GLU A 143 21.82 -9.03 -12.47
C GLU A 143 21.43 -10.17 -11.52
N TYR A 144 20.77 -9.84 -10.40
CA TYR A 144 20.27 -10.84 -9.46
C TYR A 144 19.31 -11.82 -10.13
N VAL A 145 18.31 -11.33 -10.87
CA VAL A 145 17.33 -12.19 -11.56
C VAL A 145 18.00 -13.07 -12.63
N ARG A 146 18.97 -12.54 -13.37
CA ARG A 146 19.65 -13.29 -14.44
C ARG A 146 20.63 -14.33 -13.91
N GLU A 147 21.40 -14.00 -12.88
CA GLU A 147 22.56 -14.81 -12.47
C GLU A 147 22.41 -15.47 -11.11
N GLU A 148 21.68 -14.87 -10.18
CA GLU A 148 21.69 -15.25 -8.75
C GLU A 148 20.36 -15.85 -8.28
N ALA A 149 19.23 -15.52 -8.92
CA ALA A 149 17.91 -15.99 -8.51
C ALA A 149 17.70 -17.49 -8.76
N GLY A 150 18.41 -18.04 -9.75
CA GLY A 150 18.47 -19.48 -10.01
C GLY A 150 19.62 -20.19 -9.30
N ASP A 151 20.58 -19.46 -8.73
CA ASP A 151 21.75 -20.05 -8.07
C ASP A 151 21.41 -20.40 -6.61
N VAL A 152 21.66 -21.66 -6.25
CA VAL A 152 21.46 -22.18 -4.89
C VAL A 152 22.57 -21.68 -3.95
N TYR A 153 23.69 -21.21 -4.51
CA TYR A 153 24.86 -20.78 -3.77
C TYR A 153 25.16 -19.30 -4.01
N THR A 154 25.54 -18.59 -2.95
CA THR A 154 25.97 -17.19 -3.09
C THR A 154 27.34 -17.10 -3.76
N LYS A 155 27.62 -15.97 -4.46
CA LYS A 155 28.93 -15.70 -5.09
C LYS A 155 30.11 -15.87 -4.12
N GLU A 156 29.92 -15.52 -2.84
CA GLU A 156 30.93 -15.70 -1.79
C GLU A 156 31.14 -17.18 -1.40
N GLU A 157 30.09 -17.98 -1.34
CA GLU A 157 30.15 -19.40 -1.00
C GLU A 157 30.83 -20.23 -2.09
N ARG A 158 30.65 -19.85 -3.37
CA ARG A 158 31.38 -20.43 -4.49
C ARG A 158 32.89 -20.18 -4.37
N SER A 159 33.28 -18.97 -3.98
CA SER A 159 34.69 -18.58 -3.81
C SER A 159 35.37 -19.31 -2.64
N ARG A 160 34.63 -19.61 -1.57
CA ARG A 160 35.10 -20.39 -0.41
C ARG A 160 35.05 -21.90 -0.64
N GLY A 161 34.51 -22.32 -1.78
CA GLY A 161 34.28 -23.71 -2.16
C GLY A 161 32.96 -24.23 -1.61
N VAL A 162 32.11 -24.73 -2.51
CA VAL A 162 30.78 -25.31 -2.24
C VAL A 162 30.81 -26.43 -1.19
N LYS A 163 31.98 -27.06 -0.98
CA LYS A 163 32.21 -28.11 0.03
C LYS A 163 32.15 -27.61 1.47
N SER A 164 32.27 -26.30 1.70
CA SER A 164 32.27 -25.69 3.05
C SER A 164 30.89 -25.16 3.48
N VAL A 165 29.88 -25.22 2.59
CA VAL A 165 28.58 -24.60 2.83
C VAL A 165 27.70 -25.54 3.65
N ARG A 166 27.41 -25.15 4.91
CA ARG A 166 26.65 -25.95 5.90
C ARG A 166 25.14 -25.67 5.84
N THR A 167 24.66 -24.84 4.92
CA THR A 167 23.23 -24.54 4.79
C THR A 167 22.56 -25.70 4.04
N GLY A 168 21.89 -26.55 4.81
CA GLY A 168 21.36 -27.84 4.35
C GLY A 168 20.06 -27.76 3.58
N LEU A 169 20.01 -27.06 2.44
CA LEU A 169 18.95 -27.24 1.44
C LEU A 169 19.59 -27.54 0.07
N LYS A 170 19.98 -28.80 -0.12
CA LYS A 170 20.23 -29.33 -1.47
C LYS A 170 18.85 -29.59 -2.09
N ARG A 171 18.30 -28.62 -2.81
CA ARG A 171 17.15 -28.89 -3.68
C ARG A 171 17.63 -29.88 -4.74
N ALA A 172 17.06 -31.09 -4.79
CA ALA A 172 17.28 -32.00 -5.90
C ALA A 172 16.74 -31.31 -7.15
N LEU A 173 17.63 -30.93 -8.06
CA LEU A 173 17.26 -30.45 -9.38
C LEU A 173 17.55 -31.61 -10.33
N ASP A 174 16.50 -32.05 -11.03
CA ASP A 174 16.62 -32.95 -12.17
C ASP A 174 17.60 -32.36 -13.18
N GLU A 175 18.61 -33.16 -13.51
CA GLU A 175 19.62 -32.91 -14.53
C GLU A 175 19.02 -33.26 -15.90
N ASP A 176 18.03 -32.50 -16.41
CA ASP A 176 17.53 -32.69 -17.80
C ASP A 176 16.86 -31.43 -18.35
N SER A 177 17.64 -30.35 -18.46
CA SER A 177 17.27 -29.22 -19.32
C SER A 177 18.50 -28.73 -20.06
N GLU A 178 19.12 -29.64 -20.79
CA GLU A 178 20.04 -29.36 -21.90
C GLU A 178 19.47 -29.99 -23.16
N GLU A 179 18.58 -29.31 -23.87
CA GLU A 179 18.41 -29.49 -25.31
C GLU A 179 17.91 -28.18 -25.93
N GLU A 180 18.83 -27.51 -26.63
CA GLU A 180 18.60 -26.38 -27.51
C GLU A 180 17.86 -26.85 -28.77
N GLU A 181 16.81 -26.13 -29.21
CA GLU A 181 16.49 -26.09 -30.63
C GLU A 181 16.09 -24.67 -31.08
N GLU A 182 16.97 -24.08 -31.90
CA GLU A 182 16.77 -22.88 -32.69
C GLU A 182 15.72 -23.13 -33.79
N GLY A 183 14.75 -22.23 -33.94
CA GLY A 183 13.85 -22.21 -35.11
C GLY A 183 13.12 -20.88 -35.25
N GLY A 184 13.69 -19.96 -36.02
CA GLY A 184 13.11 -18.65 -36.29
C GLY A 184 12.10 -18.61 -37.45
N VAL A 185 11.40 -17.46 -37.47
CA VAL A 185 10.79 -16.73 -38.62
C VAL A 185 9.25 -16.80 -38.78
N ASP A 186 8.60 -15.78 -38.21
CA ASP A 186 7.73 -14.73 -38.83
C ASP A 186 6.37 -15.04 -39.48
N ALA A 187 5.52 -14.01 -39.35
CA ALA A 187 4.32 -13.60 -40.10
C ALA A 187 2.93 -14.01 -39.57
N GLU A 188 2.15 -12.97 -39.31
CA GLU A 188 0.74 -12.94 -38.92
C GLU A 188 -0.21 -13.31 -40.07
N GLU A 189 -1.41 -13.82 -39.77
CA GLU A 189 -2.70 -13.26 -40.22
C GLU A 189 -3.92 -14.04 -39.69
N ASP A 190 -5.06 -13.33 -39.78
CA ASP A 190 -6.38 -13.40 -39.16
C ASP A 190 -7.31 -14.59 -39.52
N PHE A 191 -8.21 -14.89 -38.56
CA PHE A 191 -9.64 -15.27 -38.62
C PHE A 191 -10.25 -16.42 -39.48
N ASP A 192 -11.19 -17.11 -38.79
CA ASP A 192 -12.34 -17.94 -39.19
C ASP A 192 -12.16 -19.39 -39.71
N GLU A 193 -12.69 -20.39 -39.01
CA GLU A 193 -14.04 -20.96 -39.25
C GLU A 193 -14.30 -22.21 -38.35
N ASP A 194 -15.55 -22.34 -37.88
CA ASP A 194 -16.08 -23.37 -36.98
C ASP A 194 -15.89 -24.83 -37.47
N GLY A 195 -15.73 -25.76 -36.53
CA GLY A 195 -15.81 -27.19 -36.78
C GLY A 195 -15.68 -28.02 -35.50
N ASP A 196 -16.80 -28.24 -34.81
CA ASP A 196 -16.97 -29.25 -33.76
C ASP A 196 -16.63 -30.65 -34.30
N GLU A 197 -15.56 -31.28 -33.82
CA GLU A 197 -15.43 -32.74 -33.76
C GLU A 197 -14.79 -33.16 -32.43
N ASP A 198 -15.60 -33.81 -31.59
CA ASP A 198 -15.20 -34.51 -30.39
C ASP A 198 -14.23 -35.65 -30.76
N GLU A 199 -12.95 -35.52 -30.39
CA GLU A 199 -12.04 -36.67 -30.29
C GLU A 199 -11.37 -36.68 -28.92
N ASP A 200 -11.87 -37.59 -28.07
CA ASP A 200 -11.24 -38.04 -26.84
C ASP A 200 -9.89 -38.69 -27.17
N GLU A 201 -8.80 -37.91 -27.10
CA GLU A 201 -7.45 -38.48 -27.03
C GLU A 201 -7.01 -38.56 -25.55
N ASP A 202 -6.87 -39.81 -25.09
CA ASP A 202 -6.26 -40.19 -23.81
C ASP A 202 -4.82 -39.66 -23.71
N GLU A 203 -4.65 -38.43 -23.25
CA GLU A 203 -3.37 -37.96 -22.71
C GLU A 203 -3.06 -38.76 -21.45
N LYS A 204 -2.14 -39.73 -21.58
CA LYS A 204 -1.44 -40.34 -20.44
C LYS A 204 -0.56 -39.28 -19.78
N GLY A 205 -1.19 -38.42 -18.98
CA GLY A 205 -0.50 -37.56 -18.02
C GLY A 205 0.27 -38.42 -17.03
N GLU A 206 1.53 -38.11 -16.84
CA GLU A 206 2.38 -38.70 -15.81
C GLU A 206 1.66 -38.71 -14.47
N GLU A 207 1.67 -39.87 -13.78
CA GLU A 207 1.16 -39.99 -12.41
C GLU A 207 2.01 -39.13 -11.48
N VAL A 208 1.65 -37.85 -11.34
CA VAL A 208 2.21 -36.98 -10.31
C VAL A 208 1.93 -37.67 -8.98
N ASN A 209 3.00 -38.04 -8.27
CA ASN A 209 2.90 -38.78 -7.02
C ASN A 209 2.31 -37.85 -5.95
N ARG A 210 0.98 -37.85 -5.80
CA ARG A 210 0.23 -36.93 -4.95
C ARG A 210 -0.02 -37.54 -3.57
N GLY A 211 -0.01 -36.68 -2.55
CA GLY A 211 -0.28 -37.04 -1.15
C GLY A 211 -1.75 -37.38 -0.88
N PRO A 212 -2.11 -37.69 0.38
CA PRO A 212 -3.45 -38.15 0.72
C PRO A 212 -4.49 -37.04 0.60
N GLU A 213 -5.72 -37.40 0.22
CA GLU A 213 -6.83 -36.46 0.03
C GLU A 213 -7.21 -35.76 1.36
N PRO A 214 -7.63 -34.48 1.30
CA PRO A 214 -7.88 -33.67 2.49
C PRO A 214 -9.00 -34.22 3.37
N GLU A 215 -10.02 -34.87 2.79
CA GLU A 215 -11.12 -35.48 3.54
C GLU A 215 -10.62 -36.65 4.40
N THR A 216 -9.66 -37.43 3.88
CA THR A 216 -8.99 -38.52 4.61
C THR A 216 -8.16 -37.97 5.78
N LEU A 217 -7.45 -36.87 5.58
CA LEU A 217 -6.68 -36.22 6.64
C LEU A 217 -7.59 -35.62 7.73
N LEU A 218 -8.69 -34.98 7.34
CA LEU A 218 -9.65 -34.39 8.28
C LEU A 218 -10.42 -35.47 9.06
N TRP A 219 -10.76 -36.58 8.41
CA TRP A 219 -11.38 -37.73 9.06
C TRP A 219 -10.43 -38.37 10.08
N PHE A 220 -9.19 -38.63 9.68
CA PHE A 220 -8.15 -39.17 10.56
C PHE A 220 -7.89 -38.25 11.77
N ALA A 221 -7.79 -36.94 11.56
CA ALA A 221 -7.55 -35.98 12.65
C ALA A 221 -8.64 -36.00 13.73
N THR A 222 -9.87 -36.41 13.39
CA THR A 222 -11.00 -36.40 14.32
C THR A 222 -11.28 -37.75 14.97
N ARG A 223 -11.00 -38.86 14.27
CA ARG A 223 -11.35 -40.22 14.73
C ARG A 223 -10.18 -41.19 14.84
N GLY A 224 -9.03 -40.87 14.23
CA GLY A 224 -7.84 -41.72 14.21
C GLY A 224 -7.89 -42.86 13.18
N ASP A 225 -8.88 -42.87 12.30
CA ASP A 225 -9.06 -43.89 11.25
C ASP A 225 -8.88 -43.30 9.86
N PHE A 226 -8.37 -44.10 8.91
CA PHE A 226 -8.15 -43.70 7.51
C PHE A 226 -9.29 -44.14 6.57
N ASP A 227 -10.22 -44.95 7.04
CA ASP A 227 -11.35 -45.43 6.24
C ASP A 227 -12.49 -44.40 6.25
N LEU A 228 -12.70 -43.76 5.10
CA LEU A 228 -13.81 -42.82 4.91
C LEU A 228 -15.14 -43.57 4.75
N PRO A 229 -16.22 -43.12 5.41
CA PRO A 229 -17.53 -43.71 5.23
C PRO A 229 -18.11 -43.40 3.85
N ARG A 230 -18.87 -44.37 3.30
CA ARG A 230 -19.39 -44.41 1.91
C ARG A 230 -20.21 -43.19 1.48
N ASN A 231 -20.65 -42.34 2.40
CA ASN A 231 -21.46 -41.15 2.16
C ASN A 231 -20.66 -39.85 2.03
N VAL A 232 -19.33 -39.89 2.17
CA VAL A 232 -18.45 -38.74 1.97
C VAL A 232 -17.85 -38.86 0.57
N GLU A 233 -18.16 -37.89 -0.29
CA GLU A 233 -17.60 -37.82 -1.64
C GLU A 233 -16.24 -37.14 -1.59
N TYR A 234 -15.29 -37.68 -2.38
CA TYR A 234 -14.00 -37.03 -2.61
C TYR A 234 -14.18 -35.88 -3.61
N GLU A 235 -13.58 -34.73 -3.34
CA GLU A 235 -13.58 -33.60 -4.28
C GLU A 235 -12.93 -33.99 -5.62
N ARG A 236 -12.00 -34.96 -5.62
CA ARG A 236 -11.35 -35.49 -6.82
C ARG A 236 -11.83 -36.90 -7.16
N LYS A 237 -12.39 -37.06 -8.37
CA LYS A 237 -12.92 -38.35 -8.87
C LYS A 237 -11.91 -39.18 -9.68
N ALA A 238 -10.81 -38.59 -10.13
CA ALA A 238 -9.76 -39.27 -10.88
C ALA A 238 -8.48 -39.40 -10.03
N GLY A 239 -7.87 -40.60 -10.00
CA GLY A 239 -6.66 -40.87 -9.21
C GLY A 239 -6.91 -41.04 -7.70
N ILE A 240 -8.05 -41.62 -7.31
CA ILE A 240 -8.44 -41.81 -5.91
C ILE A 240 -7.47 -42.81 -5.25
N ARG A 241 -6.52 -42.32 -4.45
CA ARG A 241 -5.75 -43.15 -3.52
C ARG A 241 -6.51 -43.25 -2.21
N THR A 242 -6.97 -44.45 -1.87
CA THR A 242 -7.81 -44.67 -0.69
C THR A 242 -6.97 -45.09 0.52
N GLY A 243 -7.34 -44.62 1.71
CA GLY A 243 -6.69 -45.03 2.96
C GLY A 243 -5.18 -44.76 2.99
N LEU A 244 -4.39 -45.80 3.28
CA LEU A 244 -2.94 -45.73 3.46
C LEU A 244 -2.15 -45.51 2.15
N GLU A 245 -2.76 -45.65 0.98
CA GLU A 245 -2.07 -45.58 -0.32
C GLU A 245 -1.46 -44.19 -0.61
N GLY A 246 -1.96 -43.14 0.04
CA GLY A 246 -1.41 -41.77 -0.07
C GLY A 246 -0.38 -41.43 1.00
N VAL A 247 -0.17 -42.29 2.01
CA VAL A 247 0.73 -42.01 3.14
C VAL A 247 2.05 -42.75 2.89
N ASN A 248 3.13 -41.99 2.72
CA ASN A 248 4.47 -42.56 2.56
C ASN A 248 4.96 -43.12 3.91
N ILE A 249 4.62 -44.38 4.19
CA ILE A 249 5.08 -45.11 5.37
C ILE A 249 6.49 -45.64 5.05
N PRO A 250 7.51 -45.33 5.87
CA PRO A 250 8.83 -45.89 5.68
C PRO A 250 8.77 -47.43 5.73
N PRO A 251 9.50 -48.15 4.87
CA PRO A 251 9.49 -49.60 4.86
C PRO A 251 9.90 -50.12 6.24
N ASP A 252 9.15 -51.10 6.76
CA ASP A 252 9.53 -51.80 7.98
C ASP A 252 10.88 -52.49 7.75
N ASP A 253 11.89 -52.15 8.57
CA ASP A 253 13.13 -52.91 8.63
C ASP A 253 12.79 -54.32 9.13
N ASP A 254 12.72 -55.28 8.20
CA ASP A 254 12.62 -56.71 8.51
C ASP A 254 13.75 -57.11 9.48
N VAL A 255 13.37 -57.67 10.64
CA VAL A 255 14.25 -58.36 11.60
C VAL A 255 14.55 -59.78 11.11
#